data_AF-A0A661M4L5-F1
#
_entry.id   AF-A0A661M4L5-F1
#
_cell.length_a   1.000
_cell.length_b   1.000
_cell.length_c   1.000
_cell.angle_alpha   90.00
_cell.angle_beta   90.00
_cell.angle_gamma   90.00
#
_symmetry.space_group_name_H-M   'P 1'
#
loop_
_entity.id
_entity.type
_entity.pdbx_description
1 polymer ?
#
loop_
_entity_poly.entity_id
_entity_poly.type
_entity_poly.pdbx_seq_one_letter_code
_entity_poly.pdbx_strand_id
1 'polypeptide(L)'
;ALARYDDHTRDNALKSQVTRFIRSAKSASAEEHPSVGLGIDYRLESRSIIGFALVLDDKVVHISIFKKTGTAGTSRSNSRMQSFSQRRRNRLV
;
A
#
# COMPACT_ATOMS: atom_id res chain seq x y z
N ALA A 1 -29.41 27.55 19.66
CA ALA A 1 -28.54 26.39 19.95
C ALA A 1 -28.16 25.74 18.63
N LEU A 2 -26.88 25.73 18.26
CA LEU A 2 -26.40 25.05 17.05
C LEU A 2 -26.44 23.54 17.32
N ALA A 3 -27.37 22.83 16.68
CA ALA A 3 -27.41 21.37 16.71
C ALA A 3 -26.09 20.85 16.13
N ARG A 4 -25.30 20.17 16.97
CA ARG A 4 -24.12 19.44 16.51
C ARG A 4 -24.60 18.36 15.54
N TYR A 5 -24.17 18.47 14.29
CA TYR A 5 -24.33 17.40 13.30
C TYR A 5 -23.51 16.20 13.78
N ASP A 6 -24.17 15.27 14.46
CA ASP A 6 -23.59 14.02 14.93
C ASP A 6 -23.57 13.01 13.78
N ASP A 7 -22.45 13.00 13.04
CA ASP A 7 -22.25 12.20 11.84
C ASP A 7 -21.69 10.79 12.16
N HIS A 8 -22.42 10.06 13.00
CA HIS A 8 -22.07 8.70 13.41
C HIS A 8 -22.07 7.72 12.21
N THR A 9 -22.80 8.04 11.14
CA THR A 9 -22.87 7.22 9.92
C THR A 9 -21.57 7.29 9.11
N ARG A 10 -20.95 8.47 8.94
CA ARG A 10 -19.64 8.56 8.27
C ARG A 10 -18.54 7.89 9.10
N ASP A 11 -18.54 8.02 10.42
CA ASP A 11 -17.54 7.39 11.28
C ASP A 11 -17.55 5.84 11.14
N ASN A 12 -18.74 5.24 11.16
CA ASN A 12 -18.89 3.79 10.96
C ASN A 12 -18.49 3.33 9.54
N ALA A 13 -18.79 4.13 8.51
CA ALA A 13 -18.36 3.85 7.14
C ALA A 13 -16.83 3.93 6.98
N LEU A 14 -16.18 4.91 7.61
CA LEU A 14 -14.72 5.03 7.64
C LEU A 14 -14.07 3.83 8.35
N LYS A 15 -14.60 3.40 9.50
CA LYS A 15 -14.16 2.18 10.20
C LYS A 15 -14.23 0.95 9.31
N SER A 16 -15.31 0.79 8.54
CA SER A 16 -15.46 -0.31 7.58
C SER A 16 -14.41 -0.27 6.46
N GLN A 17 -14.14 0.92 5.90
CA GLN A 17 -13.12 1.07 4.84
C GLN A 17 -11.70 0.79 5.34
N VAL A 18 -11.33 1.30 6.51
CA VAL A 18 -10.03 1.04 7.15
C VAL A 18 -9.88 -0.45 7.43
N THR A 19 -10.90 -1.09 8.00
CA THR A 19 -10.88 -2.53 8.28
C THR A 19 -10.69 -3.37 7.02
N ARG A 20 -11.35 -2.97 5.92
CA ARG A 20 -11.16 -3.63 4.61
C ARG A 20 -9.75 -3.42 4.07
N PHE A 21 -9.20 -2.22 4.18
CA PHE A 21 -7.84 -1.93 3.72
C PHE A 21 -6.79 -2.75 4.47
N ILE A 22 -6.87 -2.80 5.81
CA ILE A 22 -5.97 -3.61 6.63
C ILE A 22 -6.11 -5.10 6.31
N ARG A 23 -7.34 -5.60 6.10
CA ARG A 23 -7.57 -6.98 5.70
C ARG A 23 -6.91 -7.30 4.35
N SER A 24 -7.08 -6.42 3.37
CA SER A 24 -6.44 -6.54 2.06
C SER A 24 -4.92 -6.51 2.13
N ALA A 25 -4.35 -5.74 3.07
CA ALA A 25 -2.91 -5.72 3.33
C ALA A 25 -2.42 -7.04 3.95
N LYS A 26 -3.15 -7.58 4.94
CA LYS A 26 -2.81 -8.86 5.59
C LYS A 26 -2.89 -10.06 4.65
N SER A 27 -3.75 -10.00 3.64
CA SER A 27 -3.93 -11.08 2.66
C SER A 27 -3.11 -10.89 1.37
N ALA A 28 -2.27 -9.86 1.28
CA ALA A 28 -1.43 -9.65 0.12
C ALA A 28 -0.30 -10.69 0.08
N SER A 29 0.08 -11.11 -1.12
CA SER A 29 1.28 -11.94 -1.29
C SER A 29 2.52 -11.09 -1.01
N ALA A 30 3.52 -11.70 -0.39
CA ALA A 30 4.80 -11.08 -0.09
C ALA A 30 5.91 -11.82 -0.86
N GLU A 31 6.63 -11.12 -1.72
CA GLU A 31 7.86 -11.62 -2.37
C GLU A 31 9.08 -11.11 -1.60
N GLU A 32 10.06 -11.97 -1.37
CA GLU A 32 11.28 -11.63 -0.64
C GLU A 32 12.43 -11.31 -1.60
N HIS A 33 13.12 -10.21 -1.33
CA HIS A 33 14.33 -9.82 -2.05
C HIS A 33 15.42 -9.42 -1.07
N PRO A 34 16.68 -9.82 -1.30
CA PRO A 34 17.80 -9.26 -0.55
C PRO A 34 17.80 -7.74 -0.68
N SER A 35 17.90 -7.05 0.46
CA SER A 35 18.08 -5.60 0.45
C SER A 35 19.43 -5.25 -0.16
N VAL A 36 19.56 -4.04 -0.69
CA VAL A 36 20.87 -3.49 -1.12
C VAL A 36 21.81 -3.26 0.06
N GLY A 37 21.26 -3.14 1.27
CA GLY A 37 21.99 -3.11 2.53
C GLY A 37 21.70 -4.36 3.36
N LEU A 38 21.65 -4.22 4.68
CA LEU A 38 21.26 -5.31 5.57
C LEU A 38 19.73 -5.53 5.53
N GLY A 39 19.32 -6.79 5.67
CA GLY A 39 17.93 -7.19 5.77
C GLY A 39 17.28 -7.64 4.45
N ILE A 40 15.96 -7.80 4.50
CA ILE A 40 15.12 -8.30 3.42
C ILE A 40 14.08 -7.23 3.04
N ASP A 41 14.00 -6.93 1.74
CA ASP A 41 12.90 -6.14 1.17
C ASP A 41 11.75 -7.09 0.81
N TYR A 42 10.63 -6.92 1.50
CA TYR A 42 9.39 -7.61 1.25
C TYR A 42 8.53 -6.79 0.30
N ARG A 43 8.10 -7.41 -0.79
CA ARG A 43 7.20 -6.79 -1.76
C ARG A 43 5.78 -7.29 -1.61
N LEU A 44 4.89 -6.39 -1.20
CA LEU A 44 3.49 -6.71 -0.96
C LEU A 44 2.64 -6.35 -2.18
N GLU A 45 1.91 -7.32 -2.73
CA GLU A 45 0.99 -7.05 -3.83
C GLU A 45 -0.32 -7.85 -3.71
N SER A 46 -1.42 -7.19 -4.04
CA SER A 46 -2.69 -7.85 -4.32
C SER A 46 -3.45 -7.07 -5.40
N ARG A 47 -4.68 -7.51 -5.70
CA ARG A 47 -5.55 -6.76 -6.62
C ARG A 47 -5.88 -5.36 -6.11
N SER A 48 -5.95 -5.17 -4.80
CA SER A 48 -6.43 -3.92 -4.17
C SER A 48 -5.35 -3.06 -3.54
N ILE A 49 -4.16 -3.62 -3.26
CA ILE A 49 -3.06 -2.89 -2.62
C ILE A 49 -1.72 -3.20 -3.26
N ILE A 50 -0.78 -2.26 -3.10
CA ILE A 50 0.64 -2.44 -3.40
C ILE A 50 1.43 -1.83 -2.25
N GLY A 51 2.54 -2.45 -1.87
CA GLY A 51 3.37 -1.95 -0.80
C GLY A 51 4.74 -2.60 -0.75
N PHE A 52 5.52 -2.20 0.23
CA PHE A 52 6.79 -2.82 0.56
C PHE A 52 7.06 -2.72 2.07
N ALA A 53 7.89 -3.61 2.58
CA ALA A 53 8.39 -3.57 3.94
C ALA A 53 9.89 -3.92 3.97
N LEU A 54 10.66 -3.24 4.82
CA LEU A 54 12.04 -3.58 5.10
C LEU A 54 12.10 -4.30 6.44
N VAL A 55 12.69 -5.50 6.46
CA VAL A 55 12.83 -6.33 7.65
C VAL A 55 14.29 -6.61 7.93
N LEU A 56 14.70 -6.46 9.19
CA LEU A 56 16.02 -6.82 9.68
C LEU A 56 15.86 -7.65 10.95
N ASP A 57 16.48 -8.83 11.01
CA ASP A 57 16.40 -9.75 12.15
C ASP A 57 14.96 -9.98 12.64
N ASP A 58 14.06 -10.35 11.72
CA ASP A 58 12.62 -10.58 11.93
C ASP A 58 11.83 -9.36 12.46
N LYS A 59 12.42 -8.16 12.41
CA LYS A 59 11.77 -6.91 12.82
C LYS A 59 11.47 -6.02 11.62
N VAL A 60 10.23 -5.55 11.53
CA VAL A 60 9.81 -4.57 10.51
C VAL A 60 10.40 -3.21 10.86
N VAL A 61 11.35 -2.75 10.04
CA VAL A 61 11.99 -1.43 10.17
C VAL A 61 11.14 -0.35 9.51
N HIS A 62 10.56 -0.66 8.35
CA HIS A 62 9.72 0.26 7.62
C HIS A 62 8.66 -0.49 6.84
N ILE A 63 7.46 0.06 6.74
CA ILE A 63 6.38 -0.47 5.90
C ILE A 63 5.58 0.67 5.29
N SER A 64 5.28 0.53 4.01
CA SER A 64 4.44 1.48 3.28
C SER A 64 3.49 0.71 2.37
N ILE A 65 2.19 0.94 2.52
CA ILE A 65 1.14 0.26 1.75
C ILE A 65 0.18 1.29 1.19
N PHE A 66 -0.14 1.14 -0.08
CA PHE A 66 -1.01 2.04 -0.82
C PHE A 66 -2.15 1.26 -1.47
N LYS A 67 -3.32 1.88 -1.54
CA LYS A 67 -4.45 1.34 -2.29
C LYS A 67 -4.14 1.41 -3.78
N LYS A 68 -4.27 0.29 -4.50
CA LYS A 68 -4.25 0.30 -5.97
C LYS A 68 -5.57 0.87 -6.46
N THR A 69 -5.51 2.02 -7.14
CA THR A 69 -6.64 2.59 -7.89
C THR A 69 -6.47 2.21 -9.35
N GLY A 70 -7.25 1.25 -9.84
CA GLY A 70 -7.23 0.84 -11.24
C GLY A 70 -8.59 0.38 -11.73
N THR A 71 -9.13 1.07 -12.73
CA THR A 71 -10.23 0.59 -13.57
C THR A 71 -9.79 -0.68 -14.28
N ALA A 72 -10.66 -1.69 -14.30
CA ALA A 72 -10.48 -2.84 -15.16
C ALA A 72 -10.39 -2.36 -16.62
N GLY A 73 -9.24 -2.54 -17.27
CA GLY A 73 -9.10 -2.37 -18.71
C GLY A 73 -8.39 -1.10 -19.17
N THR A 74 -7.08 -1.00 -18.94
CA THR A 74 -6.17 -0.54 -20.00
C THR A 74 -4.75 -0.97 -19.67
N SER A 75 -4.20 -1.81 -20.55
CA SER A 75 -2.82 -2.23 -20.63
C SER A 75 -2.26 -3.03 -19.45
N ARG A 76 -1.87 -4.28 -19.74
CA ARG A 76 -0.94 -5.09 -18.93
C ARG A 76 0.48 -4.49 -18.91
N SER A 77 0.63 -3.19 -19.16
CA SER A 77 1.90 -2.47 -19.10
C SER A 77 2.18 -2.11 -17.65
N ASN A 78 3.12 -2.85 -17.05
CA ASN A 78 3.81 -2.55 -15.79
C ASN A 78 2.95 -2.53 -14.51
N SER A 79 2.39 -3.69 -14.11
CA SER A 79 2.07 -3.93 -12.69
C SER A 79 3.33 -4.00 -11.80
N ARG A 80 4.53 -4.01 -12.41
CA ARG A 80 5.80 -3.90 -11.70
C ARG A 80 6.00 -2.46 -11.26
N MET A 81 6.36 -2.31 -10.00
CA MET A 81 6.91 -1.07 -9.46
C MET A 81 7.90 -0.45 -10.45
N GLN A 82 7.65 0.82 -10.77
CA GLN A 82 8.46 1.60 -11.69
C GLN A 82 9.93 1.55 -11.27
N SER A 83 10.84 1.47 -12.23
CA SER A 83 12.28 1.43 -11.94
C SER A 83 12.71 2.67 -11.17
N PHE A 84 13.80 2.56 -10.39
CA PHE A 84 14.35 3.69 -9.63
C PHE A 84 14.55 4.94 -10.51
N SER A 85 15.07 4.76 -11.72
CA SER A 85 15.27 5.83 -12.70
C SER A 85 13.98 6.53 -13.10
N GLN A 86 12.89 5.77 -13.30
CA GLN A 86 11.60 6.38 -13.68
C GLN A 86 10.97 7.15 -12.53
N ARG A 87 11.04 6.61 -11.30
CA ARG A 87 10.59 7.34 -10.10
C ARG A 87 11.44 8.58 -9.84
N ARG A 88 12.75 8.47 -10.11
CA ARG A 88 13.74 9.52 -10.37
C ARG A 88 13.14 10.75 -11.03
N ARG A 89 12.74 10.50 -12.27
CA ARG A 89 12.27 11.50 -13.24
C ARG A 89 10.99 12.20 -12.80
N ASN A 90 10.11 11.49 -12.09
CA ASN A 90 8.80 12.00 -11.67
C ASN A 90 8.83 12.77 -10.33
N ARG A 91 10.00 13.08 -9.77
CA ARG A 91 10.13 13.90 -8.54
C ARG A 91 10.10 15.42 -8.77
N LEU A 92 10.09 15.88 -10.02
CA LEU A 92 10.14 17.30 -10.38
C LEU A 92 8.77 17.83 -10.84
N VAL A 93 7.73 17.58 -10.04
CA VAL A 93 6.42 18.24 -10.16
C VAL A 93 6.00 18.73 -8.79
#